data_AF-A0A6L4Z253-F1
#
_entry.id   AF-A0A6L4Z253-F1
#
_cell.length_a   1.000
_cell.length_b   1.000
_cell.length_c   1.000
_cell.angle_alpha   90.00
_cell.angle_beta   90.00
_cell.angle_gamma   90.00
#
_symmetry.space_group_name_H-M   'P 1'
#
loop_
_entity.id
_entity.type
_entity.pdbx_description
1 polymer ?
#
loop_
_entity_poly.entity_id
_entity_poly.type
_entity_poly.pdbx_seq_one_letter_code
_entity_poly.pdbx_strand_id
1 'polypeptide(L)'
;KLQMLETYNELLTNIKYISKIEEIYFKLKLTGMVTIDTNNINNTNEKGAYLKARNKIYTTFYDKNWVEVKKGERLLSASLQQWLESNKHNDFLLRGQALQKALDWQKTQLEITALEREFILASQQAETDLQQQKLFEQQRLLELAQQKAETQTQLALEQKQRAEDLQLLADEQRKNAEIERKNAESERLSKEEKIKSNTRLRKILLGLAASLIFAIIASIFAYYTSLQAQQNALAEQKQRRIAQKQTSLAQDNEQKAKDNAELAKQKQKEAEEQTSIINKQKETLTKQTEDLIASNNEANKQKSIAETENLRATENQIAIYQDQGRRELLSENPNYFNSTLYLSEGYRLATEKKLNSNIPTLKFLLARSIKPIEGYVATLQHQDSVNSASFSPDSNFIVTSSDKTAK
;
A
#
# COMPACT_ATOMS: atom_id res chain seq x y z
N LYS A 1 -14.27 -11.38 30.04
CA LYS A 1 -13.92 -12.76 29.60
C LYS A 1 -12.44 -13.08 29.84
N LEU A 2 -11.49 -12.22 29.46
CA LEU A 2 -10.06 -12.44 29.74
C LEU A 2 -9.75 -12.54 31.25
N GLN A 3 -10.20 -11.57 32.04
CA GLN A 3 -10.09 -11.57 33.51
C GLN A 3 -10.76 -12.79 34.17
N MET A 4 -11.80 -13.34 33.54
CA MET A 4 -12.50 -14.55 34.00
C MET A 4 -11.64 -15.80 33.75
N LEU A 5 -11.00 -15.89 32.58
CA LEU A 5 -10.08 -16.96 32.21
C LEU A 5 -8.79 -16.92 33.04
N GLU A 6 -8.26 -15.74 33.35
CA GLU A 6 -7.11 -15.56 34.25
C GLU A 6 -7.44 -16.00 35.68
N THR A 7 -8.58 -15.54 36.21
CA THR A 7 -9.05 -15.94 37.54
C THR A 7 -9.28 -17.46 37.62
N TYR A 8 -9.80 -18.07 36.55
CA TYR A 8 -9.96 -19.52 36.50
C TYR A 8 -8.61 -20.25 36.44
N ASN A 9 -7.64 -19.75 35.66
CA ASN A 9 -6.30 -20.32 35.55
C ASN A 9 -5.57 -20.36 36.91
N GLU A 10 -5.72 -19.33 37.73
CA GLU A 10 -5.18 -19.31 39.09
C GLU A 10 -5.84 -20.37 39.99
N LEU A 11 -7.15 -20.56 39.84
CA LEU A 11 -7.95 -21.51 40.62
C LEU A 11 -7.80 -22.98 40.19
N LEU A 12 -7.12 -23.25 39.06
CA LEU A 12 -6.79 -24.61 38.63
C LEU A 12 -5.73 -25.26 39.53
N THR A 13 -4.83 -24.47 40.12
CA THR A 13 -3.71 -24.97 40.94
C THR A 13 -3.77 -24.52 42.39
N ASN A 14 -4.52 -23.45 42.70
CA ASN A 14 -4.57 -22.85 44.04
C ASN A 14 -6.00 -22.66 44.56
N ILE A 15 -6.13 -22.66 45.88
CA ILE A 15 -7.35 -22.20 46.58
C ILE A 15 -7.16 -20.72 46.89
N LYS A 16 -8.12 -19.87 46.53
CA LYS A 16 -8.01 -18.40 46.68
C LYS A 16 -9.06 -17.87 47.65
N TYR A 17 -8.65 -17.10 48.65
CA TYR A 17 -9.57 -16.34 49.50
C TYR A 17 -10.06 -15.10 48.77
N ILE A 18 -11.36 -14.85 48.82
CA ILE A 18 -11.98 -13.62 48.32
C ILE A 18 -12.75 -12.96 49.46
N SER A 19 -12.37 -11.72 49.80
CA SER A 19 -12.97 -10.95 50.90
C SER A 19 -14.37 -10.41 50.57
N LYS A 20 -14.71 -10.34 49.28
CA LYS A 20 -16.03 -9.99 48.75
C LYS A 20 -16.26 -10.76 47.46
N ILE A 21 -17.48 -11.26 47.25
CA ILE A 21 -17.84 -11.91 45.99
C ILE A 21 -17.94 -10.83 44.91
N GLU A 22 -16.82 -10.57 44.23
CA GLU A 22 -16.79 -9.73 43.04
C GLU A 22 -17.61 -10.38 41.92
N GLU A 23 -18.15 -9.54 41.02
CA GLU A 23 -19.04 -9.95 39.92
C GLU A 23 -18.44 -11.06 39.05
N ILE A 24 -17.11 -11.08 38.93
CA ILE A 24 -16.34 -12.07 38.16
C ILE A 24 -16.47 -13.47 38.76
N TYR A 25 -16.46 -13.60 40.09
CA TYR A 25 -16.62 -14.88 40.78
C TYR A 25 -18.05 -15.40 40.69
N PHE A 26 -19.04 -14.50 40.72
CA PHE A 26 -20.44 -14.87 40.49
C PHE A 26 -20.62 -15.44 39.07
N LYS A 27 -20.07 -14.77 38.05
CA LYS A 27 -20.10 -15.25 36.67
C LYS A 27 -19.37 -16.58 36.48
N LEU A 28 -18.21 -16.78 37.12
CA LEU A 28 -17.47 -18.05 37.11
C LEU A 28 -18.22 -19.19 37.83
N LYS A 29 -18.98 -18.87 38.88
CA LYS A 29 -19.82 -19.85 39.56
C LYS A 29 -21.02 -20.27 38.68
N LEU A 30 -21.59 -19.33 37.91
CA LEU A 30 -22.67 -19.60 36.96
C LEU A 30 -22.23 -20.51 35.80
N THR A 31 -20.96 -20.46 35.38
CA THR A 31 -20.44 -21.44 34.38
C THR A 31 -20.22 -22.83 34.98
N GLY A 32 -20.30 -22.96 36.31
CA GLY A 32 -20.08 -24.20 37.03
C GLY A 32 -18.61 -24.63 37.11
N MET A 33 -17.64 -23.79 36.73
CA MET A 33 -16.23 -24.17 36.66
C MET A 33 -15.52 -24.10 38.03
N VAL A 34 -16.05 -23.30 38.96
CA VAL A 34 -15.50 -23.10 40.31
C VAL A 34 -16.57 -23.28 41.38
N THR A 35 -16.12 -23.65 42.58
CA THR A 35 -16.97 -23.83 43.75
C THR A 35 -16.33 -23.22 44.99
N ILE A 36 -17.13 -23.01 46.02
CA ILE A 36 -16.63 -22.62 47.34
C ILE A 36 -16.00 -23.86 47.99
N ASP A 37 -14.81 -23.69 48.57
CA ASP A 37 -14.15 -24.71 49.34
C ASP A 37 -14.73 -24.77 50.75
N THR A 38 -15.61 -25.74 50.98
CA THR A 38 -16.29 -25.94 52.27
C THR A 38 -15.38 -26.47 53.37
N ASN A 39 -14.15 -26.90 53.04
CA ASN A 39 -13.20 -27.45 54.00
C ASN A 39 -12.33 -26.36 54.66
N ASN A 40 -12.32 -25.15 54.08
CA ASN A 40 -11.60 -23.98 54.58
C ASN A 40 -12.58 -22.85 54.98
N ILE A 41 -13.73 -23.20 55.57
CA ILE A 41 -14.64 -22.18 56.09
C ILE A 41 -14.01 -21.62 57.36
N ASN A 42 -13.47 -20.40 57.29
CA ASN A 42 -13.01 -19.68 58.47
C ASN A 42 -14.17 -19.52 59.45
N ASN A 43 -13.90 -19.88 60.70
CA ASN A 43 -14.78 -19.73 61.86
C ASN A 43 -14.80 -18.26 62.38
N THR A 44 -14.74 -17.29 61.49
CA THR A 44 -14.68 -15.86 61.83
C THR A 44 -15.66 -15.07 60.97
N ASN A 45 -16.32 -14.08 61.57
CA ASN A 45 -17.39 -13.23 61.03
C ASN A 45 -16.96 -12.30 59.86
N GLU A 46 -16.16 -12.79 58.92
CA GLU A 46 -15.75 -12.06 57.72
C GLU A 46 -16.53 -12.55 56.50
N LYS A 47 -17.05 -11.60 55.69
CA LYS A 47 -17.91 -11.83 54.51
C LYS A 47 -17.12 -12.36 53.29
N GLY A 48 -16.14 -13.24 53.51
CA GLY A 48 -15.30 -13.82 52.48
C GLY A 48 -15.51 -15.32 52.26
N ALA A 49 -14.94 -15.87 51.19
CA ALA A 49 -14.99 -17.29 50.88
C ALA A 49 -13.70 -17.78 50.22
N TYR A 50 -13.31 -19.03 50.46
CA TYR A 50 -12.26 -19.69 49.70
C TYR A 50 -12.85 -20.36 48.46
N LEU A 51 -12.28 -20.11 47.30
CA LEU A 51 -12.70 -20.69 46.02
C LEU A 51 -11.68 -21.70 45.52
N LYS A 52 -12.19 -22.73 44.85
CA LYS A 52 -11.40 -23.75 44.16
C LYS A 52 -12.06 -24.16 42.84
N ALA A 53 -11.30 -24.76 41.93
CA ALA A 53 -11.87 -25.45 40.78
C ALA A 53 -12.85 -26.54 41.24
N ARG A 54 -13.98 -26.67 40.54
CA ARG A 54 -15.14 -27.45 41.04
C ARG A 54 -14.82 -28.92 41.33
N ASN A 55 -14.16 -29.60 40.40
CA ASN A 55 -13.72 -30.97 40.55
C ASN A 55 -12.65 -31.32 39.50
N LYS A 56 -12.07 -32.51 39.62
CA LYS A 56 -11.00 -33.00 38.75
C LYS A 56 -11.42 -33.19 37.29
N ILE A 57 -12.70 -33.43 37.01
CA ILE A 57 -13.23 -33.55 35.64
C ILE A 57 -13.14 -32.20 34.94
N TYR A 58 -13.59 -31.12 35.60
CA TYR A 58 -13.49 -29.77 35.06
C TYR A 58 -12.03 -29.35 34.84
N THR A 59 -11.12 -29.65 35.76
CA THR A 59 -9.69 -29.31 35.58
C THR A 59 -8.98 -30.17 34.52
N THR A 60 -9.57 -31.30 34.10
CA THR A 60 -9.02 -32.16 33.04
C THR A 60 -9.49 -31.72 31.66
N PHE A 61 -10.77 -31.32 31.53
CA PHE A 61 -11.33 -30.85 30.26
C PHE A 61 -11.08 -29.36 29.99
N TYR A 62 -11.07 -28.55 31.05
CA TYR A 62 -10.79 -27.12 31.01
C TYR A 62 -9.45 -26.85 31.72
N ASP A 63 -8.41 -27.52 31.23
CA ASP A 63 -7.07 -27.43 31.78
C ASP A 63 -6.38 -26.10 31.39
N LYS A 64 -5.13 -25.94 31.85
CA LYS A 64 -4.33 -24.75 31.53
C LYS A 64 -4.16 -24.57 30.02
N ASN A 65 -4.01 -25.66 29.26
CA ASN A 65 -3.88 -25.59 27.80
C ASN A 65 -5.17 -25.08 27.16
N TRP A 66 -6.33 -25.54 27.61
CA TRP A 66 -7.62 -25.03 27.15
C TRP A 66 -7.77 -23.53 27.46
N VAL A 67 -7.33 -23.06 28.63
CA VAL A 67 -7.36 -21.63 28.97
C VAL A 67 -6.46 -20.82 28.04
N GLU A 68 -5.24 -21.29 27.80
CA GLU A 68 -4.30 -20.62 26.87
C GLU A 68 -4.80 -20.66 25.42
N VAL A 69 -5.42 -21.75 25.00
CA VAL A 69 -6.09 -21.85 23.69
C VAL A 69 -7.28 -20.89 23.62
N LYS A 70 -8.11 -20.75 24.66
CA LYS A 70 -9.23 -19.79 24.68
C LYS A 70 -8.80 -18.33 24.80
N LYS A 71 -7.62 -18.06 25.36
CA LYS A 71 -6.96 -16.75 25.28
C LYS A 71 -6.39 -16.50 23.87
N GLY A 72 -5.79 -17.52 23.25
CA GLY A 72 -5.19 -17.47 21.92
C GLY A 72 -6.18 -17.53 20.75
N GLU A 73 -7.38 -18.08 20.94
CA GLU A 73 -8.43 -18.24 19.91
C GLU A 73 -9.05 -16.92 19.46
N ARG A 74 -8.76 -15.80 20.13
CA ARG A 74 -9.13 -14.47 19.66
C ARG A 74 -7.98 -13.91 18.83
N LEU A 75 -8.20 -13.78 17.52
CA LEU A 75 -7.25 -13.31 16.49
C LEU A 75 -6.40 -12.09 16.90
N LEU A 76 -6.92 -11.22 17.76
CA LEU A 76 -6.29 -9.97 18.17
C LEU A 76 -5.53 -10.04 19.50
N SER A 77 -5.59 -11.15 20.24
CA SER A 77 -5.20 -11.18 21.66
C SER A 77 -3.70 -10.98 21.89
N ALA A 78 -2.86 -11.60 21.06
CA ALA A 78 -1.41 -11.45 21.15
C ALA A 78 -0.97 -10.01 20.83
N SER A 79 -1.47 -9.43 19.74
CA SER A 79 -1.13 -8.05 19.33
C SER A 79 -1.73 -7.01 20.27
N LEU A 80 -2.94 -7.25 20.77
CA LEU A 80 -3.59 -6.41 21.77
C LEU A 80 -2.79 -6.39 23.08
N GLN A 81 -2.31 -7.55 23.54
CA GLN A 81 -1.49 -7.64 24.74
C GLN A 81 -0.19 -6.87 24.59
N GLN A 82 0.53 -7.02 23.46
CA GLN A 82 1.75 -6.26 23.19
C GLN A 82 1.52 -4.75 23.14
N TRP A 83 0.41 -4.32 22.55
CA TRP A 83 0.03 -2.90 22.54
C TRP A 83 -0.24 -2.39 23.95
N LEU A 84 -0.90 -3.15 24.82
CA LEU A 84 -1.14 -2.76 26.22
C LEU A 84 0.14 -2.74 27.05
N GLU A 85 1.00 -3.75 26.91
CA GLU A 85 2.29 -3.86 27.60
C GLU A 85 3.25 -2.73 27.19
N SER A 86 3.19 -2.28 25.94
CA SER A 86 3.95 -1.14 25.44
C SER A 86 3.39 0.24 25.83
N ASN A 87 2.42 0.28 26.75
CA ASN A 87 1.69 1.50 27.12
C ASN A 87 1.04 2.20 25.91
N LYS A 88 0.42 1.40 25.03
CA LYS A 88 -0.30 1.80 23.82
C LYS A 88 0.59 2.44 22.72
N HIS A 89 1.83 1.99 22.57
CA HIS A 89 2.74 2.53 21.56
C HIS A 89 2.32 2.18 20.11
N ASN A 90 2.52 3.10 19.18
CA ASN A 90 2.06 3.00 17.79
C ASN A 90 2.73 1.89 16.95
N ASP A 91 3.85 1.35 17.43
CA ASP A 91 4.61 0.31 16.73
C ASP A 91 3.94 -1.08 16.82
N PHE A 92 3.10 -1.28 17.84
CA PHE A 92 2.39 -2.53 18.07
C PHE A 92 0.96 -2.52 17.50
N LEU A 93 0.59 -1.42 16.84
CA LEU A 93 -0.66 -1.31 16.11
C LEU A 93 -0.62 -2.13 14.81
N LEU A 94 -1.78 -2.64 14.41
CA LEU A 94 -1.90 -3.46 13.21
C LEU A 94 -1.75 -2.59 11.96
N ARG A 95 -1.02 -3.09 10.96
CA ARG A 95 -0.78 -2.41 9.68
C ARG A 95 -0.95 -3.34 8.49
N GLY A 96 -1.26 -2.76 7.33
CA GLY A 96 -1.41 -3.49 6.07
C GLY A 96 -2.30 -4.75 6.17
N GLN A 97 -1.77 -5.92 5.79
CA GLN A 97 -2.55 -7.17 5.75
C GLN A 97 -3.04 -7.63 7.13
N ALA A 98 -2.30 -7.34 8.20
CA ALA A 98 -2.71 -7.70 9.57
C ALA A 98 -3.93 -6.89 10.02
N LEU A 99 -3.98 -5.60 9.69
CA LEU A 99 -5.14 -4.73 9.92
C LEU A 99 -6.34 -5.19 9.09
N GLN A 100 -6.13 -5.54 7.83
CA GLN A 100 -7.21 -6.02 6.96
C GLN A 100 -7.87 -7.29 7.53
N LYS A 101 -7.06 -8.26 7.97
CA LYS A 101 -7.56 -9.48 8.65
C LYS A 101 -8.35 -9.16 9.92
N ALA A 102 -7.91 -8.16 10.70
CA ALA A 102 -8.62 -7.71 11.90
C ALA A 102 -9.97 -7.06 11.59
N LEU A 103 -10.05 -6.25 10.53
CA LEU A 103 -11.30 -5.63 10.06
C LEU A 103 -12.29 -6.67 9.54
N ASP A 104 -11.81 -7.68 8.81
CA ASP A 104 -12.67 -8.74 8.31
C ASP A 104 -13.14 -9.66 9.44
N TRP A 105 -12.27 -9.94 10.42
CA TRP A 105 -12.65 -10.59 11.67
C TRP A 105 -13.74 -9.80 12.41
N GLN A 106 -13.58 -8.49 12.58
CA GLN A 106 -14.57 -7.62 13.24
C GLN A 106 -15.97 -7.73 12.60
N LYS A 107 -16.07 -7.85 11.26
CA LYS A 107 -17.37 -8.01 10.58
C LYS A 107 -18.06 -9.35 10.87
N THR A 108 -17.29 -10.38 11.22
CA THR A 108 -17.80 -11.74 11.46
C THR A 108 -18.18 -12.00 12.91
N GLN A 109 -17.80 -11.14 13.86
CA GLN A 109 -18.03 -11.35 15.29
C GLN A 109 -19.30 -10.68 15.79
N LEU A 110 -20.13 -11.44 16.52
CA LEU A 110 -21.36 -10.93 17.15
C LEU A 110 -21.08 -10.00 18.35
N GLU A 111 -19.96 -10.20 19.06
CA GLU A 111 -19.59 -9.39 20.23
C GLU A 111 -18.10 -9.02 20.24
N ILE A 112 -17.82 -7.72 20.19
CA ILE A 112 -16.47 -7.14 20.30
C ILE A 112 -16.38 -6.42 21.63
N THR A 113 -15.27 -6.55 22.36
CA THR A 113 -15.07 -5.80 23.61
C THR A 113 -14.71 -4.33 23.35
N ALA A 114 -14.90 -3.45 24.34
CA ALA A 114 -14.55 -2.03 24.19
C ALA A 114 -13.05 -1.84 23.89
N LEU A 115 -12.19 -2.64 24.51
CA LEU A 115 -10.74 -2.59 24.33
C LEU A 115 -10.29 -3.06 22.94
N GLU A 116 -10.92 -4.13 22.43
CA GLU A 116 -10.68 -4.60 21.06
C GLU A 116 -11.14 -3.56 20.02
N ARG A 117 -12.28 -2.89 20.26
CA ARG A 117 -12.72 -1.78 19.40
C ARG A 117 -11.71 -0.62 19.41
N GLU A 118 -11.23 -0.24 20.59
CA GLU A 118 -10.24 0.83 20.74
C GLU A 118 -8.94 0.50 19.98
N PHE A 119 -8.45 -0.73 20.10
CA PHE A 119 -7.24 -1.19 19.42
C PHE A 119 -7.36 -1.19 17.89
N ILE A 120 -8.49 -1.66 17.36
CA ILE A 120 -8.74 -1.65 15.91
C ILE A 120 -8.84 -0.21 15.39
N LEU A 121 -9.54 0.67 16.12
CA LEU A 121 -9.67 2.09 15.76
C LEU A 121 -8.30 2.80 15.78
N ALA A 122 -7.51 2.59 16.83
CA ALA A 122 -6.15 3.14 16.91
C ALA A 122 -5.27 2.65 15.75
N SER A 123 -5.39 1.36 15.39
CA SER A 123 -4.66 0.79 14.25
C SER A 123 -5.08 1.37 12.92
N GLN A 124 -6.38 1.62 12.72
CA GLN A 124 -6.90 2.27 11.51
C GLN A 124 -6.43 3.72 11.37
N GLN A 125 -6.42 4.47 12.48
CA GLN A 125 -5.94 5.84 12.49
C GLN A 125 -4.44 5.89 12.16
N ALA A 126 -3.63 5.05 12.80
CA ALA A 126 -2.19 5.00 12.56
C ALA A 126 -1.82 4.61 11.12
N GLU A 127 -2.56 3.69 10.50
CA GLU A 127 -2.39 3.35 9.08
C GLU A 127 -2.76 4.54 8.18
N THR A 128 -3.84 5.24 8.50
CA THR A 128 -4.28 6.43 7.74
C THR A 128 -3.24 7.54 7.82
N ASP A 129 -2.73 7.83 9.02
CA ASP A 129 -1.70 8.85 9.25
C ASP A 129 -0.41 8.50 8.49
N LEU A 130 -0.01 7.23 8.49
CA LEU A 130 1.16 6.77 7.73
C LEU A 130 0.95 6.92 6.21
N GLN A 131 -0.23 6.60 5.70
CA GLN A 131 -0.55 6.78 4.28
C GLN A 131 -0.54 8.25 3.88
N GLN A 132 -1.09 9.12 4.73
CA GLN A 132 -1.04 10.57 4.53
C GLN A 132 0.39 11.11 4.55
N GLN A 133 1.23 10.64 5.48
CA GLN A 133 2.65 11.02 5.52
C GLN A 133 3.40 10.61 4.26
N LYS A 134 3.20 9.37 3.79
CA LYS A 134 3.80 8.88 2.55
C LYS A 134 3.33 9.68 1.33
N LEU A 135 2.04 9.99 1.25
CA LEU A 135 1.48 10.83 0.19
C LEU A 135 2.06 12.24 0.21
N PHE A 136 2.18 12.84 1.39
CA PHE A 136 2.79 14.15 1.56
C PHE A 136 4.26 14.15 1.17
N GLU A 137 5.03 13.14 1.58
CA GLU A 137 6.42 12.98 1.19
C GLU A 137 6.57 12.77 -0.33
N GLN A 138 5.70 11.95 -0.93
CA GLN A 138 5.67 11.73 -2.37
C GLN A 138 5.34 13.02 -3.15
N GLN A 139 4.35 13.79 -2.68
CA GLN A 139 4.03 15.11 -3.25
C GLN A 139 5.21 16.07 -3.15
N ARG A 140 5.85 16.14 -1.98
CA ARG A 140 7.03 16.99 -1.76
C ARG A 140 8.18 16.61 -2.70
N LEU A 141 8.41 15.32 -2.93
CA LEU A 141 9.42 14.84 -3.88
C LEU A 141 9.07 15.20 -5.32
N LEU A 142 7.79 15.10 -5.70
CA LEU A 142 7.31 15.48 -7.02
C LEU A 142 7.46 16.99 -7.27
N GLU A 143 7.11 17.82 -6.29
CA GLU A 143 7.27 19.28 -6.36
C GLU A 143 8.75 19.66 -6.49
N LEU A 144 9.63 19.02 -5.73
CA LEU A 144 11.08 19.25 -5.83
C LEU A 144 11.64 18.80 -7.19
N ALA A 145 11.09 17.74 -7.78
CA ALA A 145 11.45 17.31 -9.12
C ALA A 145 10.97 18.31 -10.19
N GLN A 146 9.76 18.86 -10.04
CA GLN A 146 9.21 19.88 -10.92
C GLN A 146 10.03 21.17 -10.87
N GLN A 147 10.35 21.68 -9.68
CA GLN A 147 11.20 22.87 -9.53
C GLN A 147 12.57 22.71 -10.19
N LYS A 148 13.18 21.52 -10.06
CA LYS A 148 14.44 21.21 -10.74
C LYS A 148 14.28 21.21 -12.26
N ALA A 149 13.21 20.62 -12.79
CA ALA A 149 12.92 20.59 -14.22
C ALA A 149 12.66 22.00 -14.79
N GLU A 150 11.92 22.84 -14.06
CA GLU A 150 11.68 24.24 -14.42
C GLU A 150 12.99 25.04 -14.45
N THR A 151 13.84 24.88 -13.43
CA THR A 151 15.15 25.53 -13.36
C THR A 151 16.04 25.11 -14.52
N GLN A 152 16.07 23.81 -14.86
CA GLN A 152 16.81 23.30 -16.02
C GLN A 152 16.27 23.86 -17.34
N THR A 153 14.95 24.00 -17.46
CA THR A 153 14.31 24.56 -18.66
C THR A 153 14.65 26.03 -18.82
N GLN A 154 14.63 26.81 -17.74
CA GLN A 154 15.05 28.21 -17.74
C GLN A 154 16.53 28.35 -18.14
N LEU A 155 17.41 27.52 -17.57
CA LEU A 155 18.83 27.54 -17.90
C LEU A 155 19.07 27.19 -19.38
N ALA A 156 18.33 26.22 -19.93
CA ALA A 156 18.42 25.86 -21.34
C ALA A 156 17.94 26.99 -22.26
N LEU A 157 16.89 27.72 -21.85
CA LEU A 157 16.42 28.89 -22.59
C LEU A 157 17.44 30.03 -22.56
N GLU A 158 18.05 30.30 -21.41
CA GLU A 158 19.10 31.33 -21.28
C GLU A 158 20.34 30.96 -22.10
N GLN A 159 20.74 29.69 -22.11
CA GLN A 159 21.83 29.21 -22.97
C GLN A 159 21.52 29.38 -24.45
N LYS A 160 20.28 29.10 -24.87
CA LYS A 160 19.82 29.31 -26.25
C LYS A 160 19.87 30.79 -26.63
N GLN A 161 19.37 31.68 -25.77
CA GLN A 161 19.41 33.12 -26.00
C GLN A 161 20.85 33.63 -26.11
N ARG A 162 21.75 33.22 -25.20
CA ARG A 162 23.18 33.59 -25.31
C ARG A 162 23.82 33.09 -26.60
N ALA A 163 23.45 31.91 -27.09
CA ALA A 163 23.97 31.40 -28.35
C ALA A 163 23.48 32.22 -29.56
N GLU A 164 22.22 32.66 -29.54
CA GLU A 164 21.64 33.56 -30.56
C GLU A 164 22.33 34.94 -30.53
N ASP A 165 22.54 35.53 -29.34
CA ASP A 165 23.25 36.81 -29.19
C ASP A 165 24.70 36.74 -29.71
N LEU A 166 25.40 35.65 -29.41
CA LEU A 166 26.77 35.41 -29.91
C LEU A 166 26.82 35.26 -31.44
N GLN A 167 25.81 34.62 -32.04
CA GLN A 167 25.70 34.53 -33.49
C GLN A 167 25.47 35.90 -34.11
N LEU A 168 24.58 36.71 -33.54
CA LEU A 168 24.30 38.05 -34.03
C LEU A 168 25.54 38.96 -33.98
N LEU A 169 26.30 38.88 -32.88
CA LEU A 169 27.56 39.60 -32.73
C LEU A 169 28.61 39.16 -33.78
N ALA A 170 28.70 37.86 -34.05
CA ALA A 170 29.61 37.32 -35.06
C ALA A 170 29.22 37.77 -36.48
N ASP A 171 27.94 37.84 -36.81
CA ASP A 171 27.44 38.35 -38.09
C ASP A 171 27.69 39.85 -38.25
N GLU A 172 27.55 40.63 -37.19
CA GLU A 172 27.89 42.06 -37.18
C GLU A 172 29.38 42.29 -37.42
N GLN A 173 30.25 41.50 -36.76
CA GLN A 173 31.69 41.53 -37.01
C GLN A 173 32.04 41.18 -38.46
N ARG A 174 31.35 40.20 -39.06
CA ARG A 174 31.55 39.84 -40.48
C ARG A 174 31.18 40.99 -41.42
N LYS A 175 30.05 41.66 -41.17
CA LYS A 175 29.63 42.84 -41.95
C LYS A 175 30.64 43.97 -41.85
N ASN A 176 31.13 44.28 -40.64
CA ASN A 176 32.13 45.33 -40.43
C ASN A 176 33.45 45.00 -41.14
N ALA A 177 33.92 43.74 -41.07
CA ALA A 177 35.11 43.30 -41.79
C ALA A 177 34.92 43.36 -43.33
N GLU A 178 33.72 43.13 -43.85
CA GLU A 178 33.41 43.28 -45.27
C GLU A 178 33.45 44.75 -45.70
N ILE A 179 32.90 45.66 -44.89
CA ILE A 179 32.97 47.11 -45.12
C ILE A 179 34.43 47.58 -45.13
N GLU A 180 35.23 47.16 -44.16
CA GLU A 180 36.67 47.48 -44.12
C GLU A 180 37.41 46.96 -45.37
N ARG A 181 37.09 45.74 -45.83
CA ARG A 181 37.66 45.20 -47.07
C ARG A 181 37.31 46.05 -48.29
N LYS A 182 36.05 46.46 -48.44
CA LYS A 182 35.61 47.34 -49.54
C LYS A 182 36.28 48.70 -49.50
N ASN A 183 36.47 49.26 -48.30
CA ASN A 183 37.20 50.52 -48.10
C ASN A 183 38.69 50.38 -48.44
N ALA A 184 39.32 49.27 -48.06
CA ALA A 184 40.72 49.01 -48.42
C ALA A 184 40.92 48.77 -49.93
N GLU A 185 39.93 48.16 -50.60
CA GLU A 185 39.94 47.94 -52.04
C GLU A 185 39.76 49.24 -52.83
N SER A 186 38.85 50.13 -52.40
CA SER A 186 38.69 51.46 -53.01
C SER A 186 39.93 52.34 -52.83
N GLU A 187 40.59 52.25 -51.67
CA GLU A 187 41.84 52.95 -51.43
C GLU A 187 42.97 52.43 -52.33
N ARG A 188 43.02 51.12 -52.61
CA ARG A 188 43.98 50.51 -53.55
C ARG A 188 43.74 50.96 -55.00
N LEU A 189 42.48 50.98 -55.46
CA LEU A 189 42.12 51.46 -56.80
C LEU A 189 42.48 52.95 -56.99
N SER A 190 42.29 53.78 -55.96
CA SER A 190 42.70 55.19 -55.99
C SER A 190 44.22 55.41 -56.08
N LYS A 191 45.00 54.46 -55.54
CA LYS A 191 46.46 54.46 -55.63
C LYS A 191 46.93 53.97 -57.01
N GLU A 192 46.23 53.01 -57.63
CA GLU A 192 46.48 52.60 -59.02
C GLU A 192 46.14 53.68 -60.05
N GLU A 193 45.08 54.47 -59.85
CA GLU A 193 44.75 55.62 -60.71
C GLU A 193 45.82 56.72 -60.64
N LYS A 194 46.41 56.96 -59.46
CA LYS A 194 47.54 57.90 -59.28
C LYS A 194 48.83 57.44 -59.94
N ILE A 195 49.00 56.13 -60.17
CA ILE A 195 50.18 55.57 -60.85
C ILE A 195 50.03 55.66 -62.38
N LYS A 196 48.81 55.75 -62.92
CA LYS A 196 48.55 55.87 -64.37
C LYS A 196 48.67 57.29 -64.93
N SER A 197 48.76 58.34 -64.10
CA SER A 197 48.84 59.74 -64.56
C SER A 197 50.26 60.34 -64.58
N ASN A 198 51.31 59.56 -64.27
CA ASN A 198 52.67 60.10 -64.11
C ASN A 198 53.71 59.58 -65.12
N THR A 199 53.28 59.17 -66.32
CA THR A 199 54.17 58.64 -67.38
C THR A 199 54.16 59.45 -68.68
N ARG A 200 53.75 60.72 -68.64
CA ARG A 200 53.74 61.63 -69.82
C ARG A 200 54.59 62.89 -69.67
N LEU A 201 55.78 62.79 -69.09
CA LEU A 201 56.77 63.86 -69.19
C LEU A 201 58.18 63.30 -69.02
N ARG A 202 58.83 62.96 -70.14
CA ARG A 202 60.27 63.21 -70.45
C ARG A 202 60.77 62.38 -71.65
N LYS A 203 60.81 63.01 -72.82
CA LYS A 203 61.83 62.83 -73.88
C LYS A 203 62.36 64.27 -74.10
N ILE A 204 63.64 64.62 -74.11
CA ILE A 204 64.81 64.16 -74.87
C ILE A 204 66.07 64.74 -74.16
N LEU A 205 67.21 64.03 -74.07
CA LEU A 205 68.58 64.50 -74.40
C LEU A 205 69.69 63.52 -73.95
N LEU A 206 70.57 63.19 -74.91
CA LEU A 206 71.98 62.76 -74.79
C LEU A 206 72.28 61.31 -74.38
N GLY A 207 72.37 60.49 -75.43
CA GLY A 207 72.92 59.13 -75.40
C GLY A 207 74.44 59.12 -75.24
N LEU A 208 74.87 58.45 -74.16
CA LEU A 208 75.97 57.47 -74.07
C LEU A 208 76.37 57.24 -72.59
N ALA A 209 76.02 58.16 -71.68
CA ALA A 209 75.97 57.88 -70.23
C ALA A 209 74.61 57.30 -69.79
N ALA A 210 73.56 57.52 -70.59
CA ALA A 210 72.18 57.11 -70.30
C ALA A 210 71.95 55.60 -70.40
N SER A 211 72.71 54.84 -71.22
CA SER A 211 72.53 53.37 -71.32
C SER A 211 73.02 52.64 -70.07
N LEU A 212 74.12 53.12 -69.46
CA LEU A 212 74.66 52.59 -68.21
C LEU A 212 73.75 52.93 -67.02
N ILE A 213 73.21 54.16 -66.98
CA ILE A 213 72.24 54.57 -65.95
C ILE A 213 70.90 53.84 -66.13
N PHE A 214 70.45 53.60 -67.36
CA PHE A 214 69.22 52.83 -67.62
C PHE A 214 69.38 51.34 -67.33
N ALA A 215 70.56 50.76 -67.60
CA ALA A 215 70.88 49.39 -67.19
C ALA A 215 70.99 49.26 -65.67
N ILE A 216 71.55 50.25 -64.97
CA ILE A 216 71.60 50.30 -63.50
C ILE A 216 70.19 50.50 -62.93
N ILE A 217 69.36 51.39 -63.48
CA ILE A 217 67.96 51.58 -63.06
C ILE A 217 67.13 50.33 -63.37
N ALA A 218 67.31 49.69 -64.52
CA ALA A 218 66.66 48.43 -64.86
C ALA A 218 67.12 47.29 -63.97
N SER A 219 68.39 47.26 -63.55
CA SER A 219 68.92 46.28 -62.59
C SER A 219 68.39 46.54 -61.17
N ILE A 220 68.30 47.80 -60.75
CA ILE A 220 67.69 48.21 -59.47
C ILE A 220 66.19 47.90 -59.47
N PHE A 221 65.50 48.12 -60.59
CA PHE A 221 64.09 47.80 -60.77
C PHE A 221 63.85 46.29 -60.83
N ALA A 222 64.69 45.53 -61.54
CA ALA A 222 64.68 44.07 -61.55
C ALA A 222 64.97 43.51 -60.15
N TYR A 223 65.88 44.15 -59.39
CA TYR A 223 66.16 43.80 -58.00
C TYR A 223 64.97 44.11 -57.08
N TYR A 224 64.32 45.26 -57.23
CA TYR A 224 63.13 45.64 -56.45
C TYR A 224 61.93 44.74 -56.74
N THR A 225 61.69 44.43 -58.02
CA THR A 225 60.63 43.51 -58.46
C THR A 225 60.93 42.07 -58.04
N SER A 226 62.19 41.64 -58.06
CA SER A 226 62.65 40.37 -57.48
C SER A 226 62.40 40.31 -55.97
N LEU A 227 62.66 41.40 -55.23
CA LEU A 227 62.40 41.49 -53.80
C LEU A 227 60.90 41.40 -53.47
N GLN A 228 60.06 42.11 -54.25
CA GLN A 228 58.60 42.02 -54.14
C GLN A 228 58.08 40.64 -54.55
N ALA A 229 58.63 40.03 -55.60
CA ALA A 229 58.28 38.68 -56.01
C ALA A 229 58.62 37.66 -54.90
N GLN A 230 59.74 37.82 -54.19
CA GLN A 230 60.08 36.98 -53.04
C GLN A 230 59.14 37.20 -51.84
N GLN A 231 58.76 38.44 -51.52
CA GLN A 231 57.77 38.71 -50.46
C GLN A 231 56.38 38.19 -50.83
N ASN A 232 55.97 38.33 -52.09
CA ASN A 232 54.70 37.82 -52.59
C ASN A 232 54.68 36.28 -52.62
N ALA A 233 55.78 35.64 -53.01
CA ALA A 233 55.92 34.18 -52.96
C ALA A 233 55.85 33.65 -51.51
N LEU A 234 56.45 34.36 -50.55
CA LEU A 234 56.35 34.03 -49.12
C LEU A 234 54.92 34.21 -48.59
N ALA A 235 54.22 35.26 -49.00
CA ALA A 235 52.83 35.51 -48.64
C ALA A 235 51.89 34.45 -49.23
N GLU A 236 52.13 34.04 -50.48
CA GLU A 236 51.40 32.96 -51.14
C GLU A 236 51.64 31.61 -50.44
N GLN A 237 52.87 31.32 -50.01
CA GLN A 237 53.18 30.11 -49.26
C GLN A 237 52.50 30.08 -47.88
N LYS A 238 52.43 31.23 -47.18
CA LYS A 238 51.66 31.37 -45.93
C LYS A 238 50.16 31.16 -46.15
N GLN A 239 49.61 31.76 -47.21
CA GLN A 239 48.22 31.58 -47.63
C GLN A 239 47.91 30.11 -47.95
N ARG A 240 48.78 29.42 -48.69
CA ARG A 240 48.62 27.98 -48.98
C ARG A 240 48.64 27.13 -47.72
N ARG A 241 49.50 27.42 -46.74
CA ARG A 241 49.48 26.72 -45.43
C ARG A 241 48.19 26.97 -44.65
N ILE A 242 47.66 28.20 -44.69
CA ILE A 242 46.39 28.53 -44.03
C ILE A 242 45.24 27.79 -44.72
N ALA A 243 45.21 27.80 -46.06
CA ALA A 243 44.24 27.06 -46.85
C ALA A 243 44.31 25.55 -46.55
N GLN A 244 45.50 24.95 -46.55
CA GLN A 244 45.71 23.54 -46.19
C GLN A 244 45.24 23.22 -44.75
N LYS A 245 45.55 24.09 -43.79
CA LYS A 245 45.04 23.95 -42.41
C LYS A 245 43.52 24.03 -42.35
N GLN A 246 42.90 24.95 -43.09
CA GLN A 246 41.44 25.03 -43.19
C GLN A 246 40.84 23.78 -43.85
N THR A 247 41.45 23.24 -44.89
CA THR A 247 40.98 22.00 -45.53
C THR A 247 41.06 20.82 -44.57
N SER A 248 42.16 20.70 -43.81
CA SER A 248 42.31 19.67 -42.77
C SER A 248 41.29 19.84 -41.64
N LEU A 249 41.01 21.07 -41.21
CA LEU A 249 39.98 21.35 -40.20
C LEU A 249 38.57 21.00 -40.72
N ALA A 250 38.29 21.28 -41.99
CA ALA A 250 37.02 20.94 -42.62
C ALA A 250 36.83 19.42 -42.72
N GLN A 251 37.89 18.67 -43.04
CA GLN A 251 37.88 17.20 -43.05
C GLN A 251 37.66 16.61 -41.65
N ASP A 252 38.31 17.16 -40.62
CA ASP A 252 38.11 16.72 -39.23
C ASP A 252 36.67 17.00 -38.74
N ASN A 253 36.11 18.16 -39.11
CA ASN A 253 34.72 18.49 -38.84
C ASN A 253 33.73 17.60 -39.60
N GLU A 254 34.04 17.24 -40.86
CA GLU A 254 33.24 16.31 -41.64
C GLU A 254 33.25 14.90 -41.01
N GLN A 255 34.41 14.43 -40.53
CA GLN A 255 34.51 13.15 -39.85
C GLN A 255 33.71 13.14 -38.54
N LYS A 256 33.85 14.18 -37.71
CA LYS A 256 33.03 14.34 -36.50
C LYS A 256 31.54 14.38 -36.79
N ALA A 257 31.13 15.01 -37.90
CA ALA A 257 29.74 15.02 -38.33
C ALA A 257 29.25 13.61 -38.72
N LYS A 258 30.09 12.80 -39.38
CA LYS A 258 29.80 11.39 -39.71
C LYS A 258 29.69 10.53 -38.45
N ASP A 259 30.66 10.64 -37.54
CA ASP A 259 30.68 9.89 -36.27
C ASP A 259 29.46 10.23 -35.41
N ASN A 260 29.10 11.52 -35.34
CA ASN A 260 27.89 11.96 -34.64
C ASN A 260 26.60 11.46 -35.31
N ALA A 261 26.55 11.43 -36.64
CA ALA A 261 25.41 10.90 -37.38
C ALA A 261 25.26 9.38 -37.18
N GLU A 262 26.36 8.65 -37.10
CA GLU A 262 26.36 7.21 -36.81
C GLU A 262 25.93 6.92 -35.37
N LEU A 263 26.44 7.67 -34.40
CA LEU A 263 26.00 7.59 -33.00
C LEU A 263 24.51 7.91 -32.84
N ALA A 264 24.00 8.91 -33.58
CA ALA A 264 22.58 9.26 -33.57
C ALA A 264 21.71 8.11 -34.11
N LYS A 265 22.14 7.44 -35.20
CA LYS A 265 21.47 6.26 -35.73
C LYS A 265 21.48 5.09 -34.75
N GLN A 266 22.59 4.87 -34.05
CA GLN A 266 22.68 3.82 -33.05
C GLN A 266 21.71 4.08 -31.88
N LYS A 267 21.72 5.31 -31.34
CA LYS A 267 20.79 5.71 -30.27
C LYS A 267 19.33 5.62 -30.69
N GLN A 268 19.01 5.96 -31.94
CA GLN A 268 17.67 5.80 -32.47
C GLN A 268 17.26 4.31 -32.49
N LYS A 269 18.14 3.43 -32.97
CA LYS A 269 17.87 1.98 -33.00
C LYS A 269 17.69 1.40 -31.60
N GLU A 270 18.51 1.82 -30.63
CA GLU A 270 18.37 1.43 -29.22
C GLU A 270 17.03 1.92 -28.64
N ALA A 271 16.61 3.14 -28.95
CA ALA A 271 15.31 3.68 -28.52
C ALA A 271 14.12 2.95 -29.15
N GLU A 272 14.22 2.58 -30.43
CA GLU A 272 13.21 1.76 -31.12
C GLU A 272 13.10 0.36 -30.51
N GLU A 273 14.23 -0.27 -30.19
CA GLU A 273 14.27 -1.57 -29.53
C GLU A 273 13.68 -1.52 -28.12
N GLN A 274 14.01 -0.50 -27.33
CA GLN A 274 13.40 -0.27 -26.02
C GLN A 274 11.89 -0.05 -26.11
N THR A 275 11.44 0.72 -27.10
CA THR A 275 10.01 0.96 -27.32
C THR A 275 9.27 -0.33 -27.66
N SER A 276 9.87 -1.21 -28.48
CA SER A 276 9.32 -2.53 -28.80
C SER A 276 9.20 -3.42 -27.56
N ILE A 277 10.23 -3.44 -26.70
CA ILE A 277 10.23 -4.20 -25.44
C ILE A 277 9.12 -3.70 -24.51
N ILE A 278 9.00 -2.37 -24.34
CA ILE A 278 7.95 -1.76 -23.51
C ILE A 278 6.57 -2.13 -24.03
N ASN A 279 6.33 -2.06 -25.34
CA ASN A 279 5.05 -2.42 -25.94
C ASN A 279 4.71 -3.90 -25.73
N LYS A 280 5.69 -4.80 -25.88
CA LYS A 280 5.50 -6.24 -25.62
C LYS A 280 5.20 -6.54 -24.15
N GLN A 281 5.88 -5.85 -23.24
CA GLN A 281 5.59 -5.94 -21.81
C GLN A 281 4.20 -5.43 -21.48
N LYS A 282 3.79 -4.30 -22.08
CA LYS A 282 2.44 -3.74 -21.93
C LYS A 282 1.37 -4.71 -22.40
N GLU A 283 1.54 -5.32 -23.58
CA GLU A 283 0.59 -6.32 -24.09
C GLU A 283 0.49 -7.55 -23.17
N THR A 284 1.63 -8.00 -22.63
CA THR A 284 1.67 -9.12 -21.67
C THR A 284 0.93 -8.76 -20.39
N LEU A 285 1.16 -7.55 -19.87
CA LEU A 285 0.49 -7.06 -18.67
C LEU A 285 -1.03 -6.91 -18.88
N THR A 286 -1.44 -6.46 -20.08
CA THR A 286 -2.86 -6.38 -20.45
C THR A 286 -3.51 -7.77 -20.43
N LYS A 287 -2.90 -8.78 -21.06
CA LYS A 287 -3.41 -10.16 -21.03
C LYS A 287 -3.50 -10.71 -19.61
N GLN A 288 -2.46 -10.53 -18.80
CA GLN A 288 -2.47 -10.93 -17.40
C GLN A 288 -3.59 -10.26 -16.59
N THR A 289 -3.87 -8.98 -16.88
CA THR A 289 -4.94 -8.24 -16.22
C THR A 289 -6.31 -8.76 -16.64
N GLU A 290 -6.51 -9.04 -17.93
CA GLU A 290 -7.74 -9.64 -18.45
C GLU A 290 -8.00 -11.03 -17.86
N ASP A 291 -6.97 -11.88 -17.78
CA ASP A 291 -7.04 -13.21 -17.17
C ASP A 291 -7.40 -13.12 -15.67
N LEU A 292 -6.80 -12.16 -14.95
CA LEU A 292 -7.10 -11.92 -13.54
C LEU A 292 -8.56 -11.48 -13.34
N ILE A 293 -9.06 -10.58 -14.20
CA ILE A 293 -10.46 -10.13 -14.17
C ILE A 293 -11.40 -11.30 -14.46
N ALA A 294 -11.10 -12.12 -15.49
CA ALA A 294 -11.89 -13.29 -15.81
C ALA A 294 -11.92 -14.31 -14.65
N SER A 295 -10.76 -14.58 -14.04
CA SER A 295 -10.65 -15.46 -12.88
C SER A 295 -11.43 -14.93 -11.68
N ASN A 296 -11.40 -13.62 -11.42
CA ASN A 296 -12.14 -13.01 -10.31
C ASN A 296 -13.66 -13.05 -10.55
N ASN A 297 -14.10 -12.82 -11.79
CA ASN A 297 -15.51 -12.93 -12.16
C ASN A 297 -16.04 -14.36 -11.97
N GLU A 298 -15.26 -15.36 -12.38
CA GLU A 298 -15.63 -16.76 -12.18
C GLU A 298 -15.65 -17.14 -10.68
N ALA A 299 -14.67 -16.67 -9.90
CA ALA A 299 -14.66 -16.87 -8.45
C ALA A 299 -15.88 -16.24 -7.77
N ASN A 300 -16.28 -15.03 -8.17
CA ASN A 300 -17.47 -14.36 -7.64
C ASN A 300 -18.77 -15.10 -8.02
N LYS A 301 -18.84 -15.62 -9.25
CA LYS A 301 -19.97 -16.44 -9.70
C LYS A 301 -20.08 -17.73 -8.87
N GLN A 302 -18.97 -18.42 -8.66
CA GLN A 302 -18.93 -19.64 -7.84
C GLN A 302 -19.31 -19.36 -6.38
N LYS A 303 -18.83 -18.25 -5.80
CA LYS A 303 -19.23 -17.81 -4.46
C LYS A 303 -20.73 -17.59 -4.36
N SER A 304 -21.35 -16.92 -5.33
CA SER A 304 -22.80 -16.68 -5.35
C SER A 304 -23.60 -17.99 -5.46
N ILE A 305 -23.13 -18.94 -6.27
CA ILE A 305 -23.73 -20.28 -6.38
C ILE A 305 -23.64 -21.00 -5.02
N ALA A 306 -22.46 -21.04 -4.41
CA ALA A 306 -22.24 -21.69 -3.11
C ALA A 306 -23.08 -21.07 -1.98
N GLU A 307 -23.22 -19.73 -1.97
CA GLU A 307 -24.10 -19.04 -1.02
C GLU A 307 -25.56 -19.43 -1.20
N THR A 308 -26.03 -19.54 -2.46
CA THR A 308 -27.39 -19.97 -2.79
C THR A 308 -27.64 -21.42 -2.38
N GLU A 309 -26.68 -22.31 -2.64
CA GLU A 309 -26.76 -23.72 -2.24
C GLU A 309 -26.77 -23.88 -0.70
N ASN A 310 -25.93 -23.12 0.00
CA ASN A 310 -25.91 -23.11 1.47
C ASN A 310 -27.24 -22.62 2.05
N LEU A 311 -27.83 -21.58 1.44
CA LEU A 311 -29.14 -21.08 1.84
C LEU A 311 -30.23 -22.13 1.64
N ARG A 312 -30.26 -22.80 0.48
CA ARG A 312 -31.19 -23.90 0.20
C ARG A 312 -31.00 -25.08 1.14
N ALA A 313 -29.77 -25.45 1.45
CA ALA A 313 -29.47 -26.52 2.40
C ALA A 313 -29.98 -26.17 3.81
N THR A 314 -29.80 -24.92 4.22
CA THR A 314 -30.32 -24.39 5.49
C THR A 314 -31.85 -24.43 5.50
N GLU A 315 -32.52 -23.98 4.44
CA GLU A 315 -33.98 -24.03 4.32
C GLU A 315 -34.51 -25.46 4.41
N ASN A 316 -33.85 -26.42 3.73
CA ASN A 316 -34.18 -27.84 3.82
C ASN A 316 -34.02 -28.37 5.25
N GLN A 317 -32.96 -27.99 5.94
CA GLN A 317 -32.73 -28.40 7.33
C GLN A 317 -33.81 -27.85 8.27
N ILE A 318 -34.19 -26.58 8.09
CA ILE A 318 -35.31 -25.97 8.84
C ILE A 318 -36.61 -26.71 8.55
N ALA A 319 -36.90 -27.05 7.30
CA ALA A 319 -38.09 -27.81 6.92
C ALA A 319 -38.13 -29.19 7.58
N ILE A 320 -36.98 -29.89 7.64
CA ILE A 320 -36.84 -31.18 8.34
C ILE A 320 -37.18 -31.03 9.82
N TYR A 321 -36.60 -30.03 10.50
CA TYR A 321 -36.90 -29.77 11.91
C TYR A 321 -38.36 -29.40 12.14
N GLN A 322 -38.95 -28.59 11.27
CA GLN A 322 -40.36 -28.23 11.33
C GLN A 322 -41.25 -29.47 11.19
N ASP A 323 -40.97 -30.33 10.21
CA ASP A 323 -41.76 -31.54 9.96
C ASP A 323 -41.60 -32.58 11.08
N GLN A 324 -40.38 -32.79 11.59
CA GLN A 324 -40.14 -33.64 12.76
C GLN A 324 -40.89 -33.10 13.98
N GLY A 325 -40.71 -31.82 14.32
CA GLY A 325 -41.37 -31.20 15.44
C GLY A 325 -42.90 -31.22 15.35
N ARG A 326 -43.45 -31.02 14.15
CA ARG A 326 -44.90 -31.12 13.88
C ARG A 326 -45.40 -32.56 14.05
N ARG A 327 -44.67 -33.56 13.56
CA ARG A 327 -45.04 -34.99 13.71
C ARG A 327 -45.11 -35.39 15.18
N GLU A 328 -44.11 -35.02 15.97
CA GLU A 328 -44.10 -35.29 17.41
C GLU A 328 -45.29 -34.62 18.12
N LEU A 329 -45.61 -33.37 17.73
CA LEU A 329 -46.70 -32.59 18.33
C LEU A 329 -48.11 -33.10 18.02
N LEU A 330 -48.31 -33.66 16.81
CA LEU A 330 -49.61 -34.05 16.29
C LEU A 330 -49.84 -35.57 16.31
N SER A 331 -48.90 -36.33 16.86
CA SER A 331 -49.04 -37.78 17.05
C SER A 331 -50.17 -38.11 18.03
N GLU A 332 -50.64 -39.36 18.00
CA GLU A 332 -51.70 -39.86 18.92
C GLU A 332 -51.31 -39.69 20.39
N ASN A 333 -50.02 -39.80 20.71
CA ASN A 333 -49.44 -39.53 22.02
C ASN A 333 -48.32 -38.48 21.89
N PRO A 334 -48.64 -37.17 21.94
CA PRO A 334 -47.68 -36.12 21.65
C PRO A 334 -46.45 -36.12 22.57
N ASN A 335 -45.26 -36.15 21.99
CA ASN A 335 -44.02 -35.92 22.72
C ASN A 335 -43.64 -34.44 22.66
N TYR A 336 -44.14 -33.68 23.64
CA TYR A 336 -43.92 -32.24 23.71
C TYR A 336 -42.45 -31.85 23.82
N PHE A 337 -41.63 -32.61 24.55
CA PHE A 337 -40.19 -32.33 24.70
C PHE A 337 -39.43 -32.47 23.38
N ASN A 338 -39.61 -33.58 22.66
CA ASN A 338 -38.99 -33.78 21.35
C ASN A 338 -39.48 -32.74 20.33
N SER A 339 -40.78 -32.45 20.35
CA SER A 339 -41.38 -31.42 19.52
C SER A 339 -40.74 -30.05 19.77
N THR A 340 -40.64 -29.63 21.04
CA THR A 340 -39.99 -28.39 21.43
C THR A 340 -38.53 -28.36 20.99
N LEU A 341 -37.78 -29.45 21.16
CA LEU A 341 -36.38 -29.53 20.75
C LEU A 341 -36.22 -29.27 19.24
N TYR A 342 -36.91 -30.03 18.39
CA TYR A 342 -36.81 -29.85 16.93
C TYR A 342 -37.29 -28.46 16.49
N LEU A 343 -38.42 -27.97 17.01
CA LEU A 343 -38.97 -26.66 16.65
C LEU A 343 -38.07 -25.51 17.12
N SER A 344 -37.40 -25.67 18.27
CA SER A 344 -36.47 -24.66 18.79
C SER A 344 -35.21 -24.57 17.94
N GLU A 345 -34.65 -25.69 17.48
CA GLU A 345 -33.52 -25.68 16.54
C GLU A 345 -33.90 -25.11 15.18
N GLY A 346 -35.07 -25.47 14.63
CA GLY A 346 -35.59 -24.86 13.41
C GLY A 346 -35.75 -23.35 13.55
N TYR A 347 -36.33 -22.87 14.66
CA TYR A 347 -36.52 -21.45 14.94
C TYR A 347 -35.19 -20.70 15.12
N ARG A 348 -34.21 -21.30 15.81
CA ARG A 348 -32.87 -20.75 15.99
C ARG A 348 -32.17 -20.57 14.64
N LEU A 349 -32.15 -21.61 13.81
CA LEU A 349 -31.54 -21.56 12.48
C LEU A 349 -32.23 -20.54 11.57
N ALA A 350 -33.56 -20.49 11.56
CA ALA A 350 -34.31 -19.51 10.77
C ALA A 350 -33.99 -18.06 11.20
N THR A 351 -33.85 -17.82 12.51
CA THR A 351 -33.52 -16.50 13.06
C THR A 351 -32.08 -16.11 12.74
N GLU A 352 -31.13 -17.02 12.95
CA GLU A 352 -29.70 -16.81 12.67
C GLU A 352 -29.46 -16.46 11.18
N LYS A 353 -30.19 -17.12 10.30
CA LYS A 353 -30.08 -16.97 8.84
C LYS A 353 -31.05 -15.94 8.26
N LYS A 354 -31.82 -15.23 9.11
CA LYS A 354 -32.80 -14.20 8.73
C LYS A 354 -33.87 -14.69 7.73
N LEU A 355 -34.24 -15.97 7.81
CA LEU A 355 -35.23 -16.62 6.96
C LEU A 355 -36.65 -16.38 7.51
N ASN A 356 -37.15 -15.16 7.32
CA ASN A 356 -38.38 -14.68 7.95
C ASN A 356 -39.66 -15.45 7.58
N SER A 357 -39.68 -16.15 6.44
CA SER A 357 -40.85 -16.92 5.97
C SER A 357 -41.24 -18.06 6.92
N ASN A 358 -40.25 -18.73 7.54
CA ASN A 358 -40.48 -19.90 8.39
C ASN A 358 -40.73 -19.52 9.87
N ILE A 359 -40.29 -18.32 10.28
CA ILE A 359 -40.29 -17.87 11.68
C ILE A 359 -41.70 -17.88 12.31
N PRO A 360 -42.77 -17.36 11.67
CA PRO A 360 -44.11 -17.34 12.28
C PRO A 360 -44.66 -18.73 12.57
N THR A 361 -44.53 -19.66 11.62
CA THR A 361 -45.01 -21.04 11.77
C THR A 361 -44.23 -21.78 12.85
N LEU A 362 -42.89 -21.68 12.82
CA LEU A 362 -42.03 -22.28 13.83
C LEU A 362 -42.34 -21.73 15.22
N LYS A 363 -42.50 -20.40 15.35
CA LYS A 363 -42.86 -19.74 16.61
C LYS A 363 -44.20 -20.21 17.14
N PHE A 364 -45.21 -20.33 16.28
CA PHE A 364 -46.53 -20.82 16.65
C PHE A 364 -46.49 -22.28 17.14
N LEU A 365 -45.84 -23.17 16.38
CA LEU A 365 -45.71 -24.57 16.75
C LEU A 365 -44.90 -24.72 18.04
N LEU A 366 -43.82 -23.95 18.20
CA LEU A 366 -42.99 -23.94 19.39
C LEU A 366 -43.80 -23.53 20.62
N ALA A 367 -44.54 -22.41 20.55
CA ALA A 367 -45.40 -21.96 21.63
C ALA A 367 -46.46 -23.01 22.01
N ARG A 368 -47.02 -23.71 21.03
CA ARG A 368 -47.96 -24.82 21.26
C ARG A 368 -47.30 -26.01 21.94
N SER A 369 -46.05 -26.34 21.57
CA SER A 369 -45.30 -27.44 22.18
C SER A 369 -44.88 -27.16 23.62
N ILE A 370 -44.61 -25.90 23.97
CA ILE A 370 -44.14 -25.49 25.31
C ILE A 370 -45.29 -25.42 26.33
N LYS A 371 -46.50 -25.03 25.93
CA LYS A 371 -47.62 -24.79 26.85
C LYS A 371 -47.94 -26.00 27.78
N PRO A 372 -47.92 -27.26 27.32
CA PRO A 372 -48.07 -28.41 28.21
C PRO A 372 -46.86 -28.62 29.13
N ILE A 373 -45.65 -28.32 28.65
CA ILE A 373 -44.38 -28.42 29.42
C ILE A 373 -44.39 -27.47 30.62
N GLU A 374 -44.92 -26.24 30.45
CA GLU A 374 -45.11 -25.29 31.55
C GLU A 374 -46.02 -25.85 32.66
N GLY A 375 -46.97 -26.72 32.29
CA GLY A 375 -47.83 -27.44 33.24
C GLY A 375 -47.12 -28.57 34.00
N TYR A 376 -45.96 -29.03 33.54
CA TYR A 376 -45.13 -30.04 34.23
C TYR A 376 -44.10 -29.43 35.20
N VAL A 377 -44.21 -28.13 35.52
CA VAL A 377 -43.45 -27.54 36.63
C VAL A 377 -43.98 -28.12 37.94
N ALA A 378 -43.38 -29.23 38.36
CA ALA A 378 -43.58 -29.79 39.69
C ALA A 378 -43.20 -28.73 40.72
N THR A 379 -44.20 -28.20 41.43
CA THR A 379 -43.98 -27.17 42.44
C THR A 379 -43.90 -27.83 43.81
N LEU A 380 -42.69 -27.86 44.36
CA LEU A 380 -42.43 -28.33 45.73
C LEU A 380 -42.75 -27.20 46.72
N GLN A 381 -43.96 -27.25 47.28
CA GLN A 381 -44.46 -26.20 48.19
C GLN A 381 -43.79 -26.30 49.57
N HIS A 382 -43.15 -25.23 50.03
CA HIS A 382 -42.67 -25.09 51.41
C HIS A 382 -43.40 -23.93 52.10
N GLN A 383 -43.56 -24.01 53.42
CA GLN A 383 -44.24 -22.98 54.23
C GLN A 383 -43.34 -21.76 54.53
N ASP A 384 -42.06 -21.88 54.23
CA ASP A 384 -41.07 -20.82 54.38
C ASP A 384 -40.06 -20.89 53.23
N SER A 385 -39.10 -19.97 53.21
CA SER A 385 -38.04 -19.86 52.22
C SER A 385 -37.29 -21.18 52.06
N VAL A 386 -37.00 -21.54 50.81
CA VAL A 386 -36.20 -22.72 50.48
C VAL A 386 -34.73 -22.34 50.68
N ASN A 387 -34.06 -23.02 51.61
CA ASN A 387 -32.68 -22.75 52.00
C ASN A 387 -31.68 -23.54 51.15
N SER A 388 -32.10 -24.69 50.58
CA SER A 388 -31.23 -25.54 49.75
C SER A 388 -32.04 -26.42 48.80
N ALA A 389 -31.43 -26.76 47.66
CA ALA A 389 -31.98 -27.70 46.68
C ALA A 389 -30.84 -28.52 46.07
N SER A 390 -31.04 -29.83 45.89
CA SER A 390 -30.05 -30.72 45.29
C SER A 390 -30.73 -31.76 44.39
N PHE A 391 -30.16 -31.99 43.21
CA PHE A 391 -30.59 -33.08 42.33
C PHE A 391 -29.90 -34.38 42.74
N SER A 392 -30.58 -35.50 42.52
CA SER A 392 -29.96 -36.82 42.60
C SER A 392 -28.87 -36.98 41.53
N PRO A 393 -27.86 -37.87 41.73
CA PRO A 393 -26.78 -38.05 40.76
C PRO A 393 -27.23 -38.48 39.36
N ASP A 394 -28.39 -39.14 39.25
CA ASP A 394 -29.01 -39.58 38.01
C ASP A 394 -30.00 -38.54 37.42
N SER A 395 -30.14 -37.36 38.05
CA SER A 395 -31.03 -36.26 37.66
C SER A 395 -32.53 -36.59 37.62
N ASN A 396 -32.95 -37.73 38.15
CA ASN A 396 -34.36 -38.14 38.17
C ASN A 396 -35.15 -37.56 39.35
N PHE A 397 -34.46 -37.12 40.41
CA PHE A 397 -35.07 -36.56 41.61
C PHE A 397 -34.45 -35.22 41.97
N ILE A 398 -35.25 -34.36 42.59
CA ILE A 398 -34.79 -33.15 43.25
C ILE A 398 -35.29 -33.20 44.70
N VAL A 399 -34.41 -32.83 45.63
CA VAL A 399 -34.77 -32.62 47.04
C VAL A 399 -34.61 -31.15 47.36
N THR A 400 -35.63 -30.55 47.95
CA THR A 400 -35.63 -29.17 48.42
C THR A 400 -35.82 -29.12 49.92
N SER A 401 -35.09 -28.26 50.63
CA SER A 401 -35.20 -28.10 52.08
C SER A 401 -35.50 -26.67 52.48
N SER A 402 -36.45 -26.53 53.39
CA SER A 402 -36.82 -25.31 54.12
C SER A 402 -36.67 -25.58 55.63
N ASP A 403 -36.70 -24.54 56.46
CA ASP A 403 -36.37 -24.52 57.91
C ASP A 403 -36.72 -25.79 58.70
N LYS A 404 -37.90 -26.38 58.46
CA LYS A 404 -38.36 -27.57 59.19
C LYS A 404 -38.80 -28.74 58.30
N THR A 405 -38.62 -28.64 56.99
CA THR A 405 -39.13 -29.65 56.04
C THR A 405 -38.18 -29.87 54.86
N ALA A 406 -37.97 -31.12 54.47
CA ALA A 406 -37.39 -31.50 53.19
C ALA A 406 -38.47 -32.19 52.35
N LYS A 407 -38.51 -31.91 51.05
CA LYS A 407 -39.44 -32.49 50.08
C LYS A 407 -38.72 -33.05 48.88
#